data_AF-A0A0D8XXA8-F1
#
_entry.id   AF-A0A0D8XXA8-F1
#
_cell.length_a   1.000
_cell.length_b   1.000
_cell.length_c   1.000
_cell.angle_alpha   90.00
_cell.angle_beta   90.00
_cell.angle_gamma   90.00
#
_symmetry.space_group_name_H-M   'P 1'
#
loop_
_entity.id
_entity.type
_entity.pdbx_description
1 polymer ?
#
loop_
_entity_poly.entity_id
_entity_poly.type
_entity_poly.pdbx_seq_one_letter_code
_entity_poly.pdbx_strand_id
1 'polypeptide(L)'
;MEMANKGCISGVDKRFTAKIGCRTNFLGASMCVCDDGDLCNHVERAENTMRPLPIVRLPLVECISKTTGTGLSDAYKERLCSSNYCHMTKTEDEFPANILTLYDCGDMSEFDFDLRLRNTIDFPALYANGCYRIQYQPKQTVTDCFCSKNHCNANLPIVQTGPIRCYMSYGYKNESVVDKKHFCDGDYCFVQKQDGKYTKGCLSVNERNSWSHIKSGYRQILDVDQWICQQHLCNFDLTRVIRSISALHQSIDRLGRTSESQQSSIILIYSFFVTIIFSSI
;
A
#
# COMPACT_ATOMS: atom_id res chain seq x y z
N MET A 1 3.66 -28.55 16.31
CA MET A 1 3.75 -28.55 14.84
C MET A 1 3.58 -27.10 14.42
N GLU A 2 4.67 -26.41 14.09
CA GLU A 2 4.64 -25.01 13.63
C GLU A 2 3.99 -24.96 12.25
N MET A 3 2.90 -24.20 12.11
CA MET A 3 2.34 -23.86 10.79
C MET A 3 3.19 -22.76 10.17
N ALA A 4 4.04 -23.10 9.21
CA ALA A 4 4.80 -22.12 8.42
C ALA A 4 4.07 -21.84 7.10
N ASN A 5 3.48 -20.66 6.96
CA ASN A 5 2.93 -20.18 5.70
C ASN A 5 4.02 -19.47 4.88
N LYS A 6 4.01 -19.68 3.56
CA LYS A 6 4.97 -19.08 2.62
C LYS A 6 4.24 -18.35 1.52
N GLY A 7 4.84 -17.28 1.01
CA GLY A 7 4.35 -16.57 -0.15
C GLY A 7 5.44 -15.70 -0.76
N CYS A 8 5.14 -15.14 -1.93
CA CYS A 8 6.01 -14.17 -2.60
C CYS A 8 5.45 -12.76 -2.44
N ILE A 9 6.35 -11.77 -2.46
CA ILE A 9 6.00 -10.35 -2.42
C ILE A 9 6.78 -9.63 -3.52
N SER A 10 6.09 -8.88 -4.37
CA SER A 10 6.66 -8.07 -5.45
C SER A 10 5.94 -6.72 -5.58
N GLY A 11 6.62 -5.73 -6.18
CA GLY A 11 6.00 -4.41 -6.45
C GLY A 11 5.77 -3.53 -5.21
N VAL A 12 6.48 -3.81 -4.10
CA VAL A 12 6.42 -3.04 -2.84
C VAL A 12 7.75 -2.35 -2.54
N ASP A 13 7.71 -1.29 -1.72
CA ASP A 13 8.93 -0.57 -1.34
C ASP A 13 9.80 -1.42 -0.39
N LYS A 14 10.92 -1.94 -0.91
CA LYS A 14 11.89 -2.74 -0.14
C LYS A 14 12.64 -1.95 0.94
N ARG A 15 12.70 -0.62 0.84
CA ARG A 15 13.46 0.21 1.80
C ARG A 15 12.70 0.38 3.10
N PHE A 16 11.37 0.46 3.01
CA PHE A 16 10.51 0.85 4.12
C PHE A 16 9.44 -0.17 4.48
N THR A 17 8.79 -0.81 3.49
CA THR A 17 7.68 -1.75 3.72
C THR A 17 8.13 -3.20 3.72
N ALA A 18 8.91 -3.60 2.72
CA ALA A 18 9.42 -4.96 2.57
C ALA A 18 10.91 -5.06 2.89
N LYS A 19 11.30 -4.43 4.01
CA LYS A 19 12.68 -4.50 4.47
C LYS A 19 13.08 -5.95 4.70
N ILE A 20 14.22 -6.32 4.11
CA ILE A 20 14.83 -7.64 4.31
C ILE A 20 15.14 -7.82 5.78
N GLY A 21 14.75 -8.97 6.33
CA GLY A 21 14.87 -9.26 7.74
C GLY A 21 13.71 -10.05 8.32
N CYS A 22 13.92 -10.56 9.53
CA CYS A 22 12.89 -11.20 10.34
C CYS A 22 12.29 -10.19 11.32
N ARG A 23 10.96 -10.16 11.38
CA ARG A 23 10.19 -9.35 12.32
C ARG A 23 9.39 -10.27 13.23
N THR A 24 9.24 -9.88 14.48
CA THR A 24 8.36 -10.55 15.45
C THR A 24 7.33 -9.56 15.92
N ASN A 25 6.05 -9.92 15.82
CA ASN A 25 4.95 -9.06 16.28
C ASN A 25 4.72 -9.19 17.80
N PHE A 26 3.81 -8.39 18.33
CA PHE A 26 3.48 -8.35 19.75
C PHE A 26 2.99 -9.70 20.31
N LEU A 27 2.41 -10.55 19.46
CA LEU A 27 1.96 -11.90 19.82
C LEU A 27 3.07 -12.96 19.75
N GLY A 28 4.30 -12.58 19.37
CA GLY A 28 5.43 -13.49 19.23
C GLY A 28 5.50 -14.23 17.89
N ALA A 29 4.56 -13.99 16.97
CA ALA A 29 4.62 -14.55 15.63
C ALA A 29 5.73 -13.88 14.80
N SER A 30 6.41 -14.66 13.97
CA SER A 30 7.56 -14.18 13.20
C SER A 30 7.34 -14.26 11.69
N MET A 31 7.72 -13.20 10.99
CA MET A 31 7.71 -13.12 9.52
C MET A 31 9.07 -12.68 9.01
N CYS A 32 9.67 -13.47 8.13
CA CYS A 32 10.95 -13.16 7.51
C CYS A 32 10.78 -12.81 6.03
N VAL A 33 11.44 -11.73 5.61
CA VAL A 33 11.54 -11.32 4.21
C VAL A 33 12.98 -11.49 3.75
N CYS A 34 13.14 -12.07 2.58
CA CYS A 34 14.42 -12.36 1.94
C CYS A 34 14.33 -12.02 0.45
N ASP A 35 15.48 -11.70 -0.15
CA ASP A 35 15.61 -11.47 -1.59
C ASP A 35 16.97 -11.93 -2.13
N ASP A 36 17.66 -12.80 -1.39
CA ASP A 36 18.99 -13.31 -1.72
C ASP A 36 19.00 -14.44 -2.77
N GLY A 37 17.86 -14.66 -3.44
CA GLY A 37 17.71 -15.59 -4.54
C GLY A 37 16.37 -16.32 -4.54
N ASP A 38 16.21 -17.20 -5.51
CA ASP A 38 15.04 -18.06 -5.61
C ASP A 38 14.90 -18.94 -4.37
N LEU A 39 13.65 -19.12 -3.94
CA LEU A 39 13.28 -19.97 -2.80
C LEU A 39 13.96 -19.60 -1.47
N CYS A 40 14.30 -18.32 -1.29
CA CYS A 40 14.90 -17.84 -0.04
C CYS A 40 14.06 -18.11 1.22
N ASN A 41 12.77 -18.45 1.05
CA ASN A 41 11.80 -18.83 2.06
C ASN A 41 11.77 -20.35 2.40
N HIS A 42 12.84 -21.11 2.10
CA HIS A 42 13.00 -22.49 2.59
C HIS A 42 13.18 -22.54 4.12
N VAL A 43 12.38 -23.38 4.80
CA VAL A 43 12.31 -23.50 6.27
C VAL A 43 13.64 -23.96 6.87
N GLU A 44 14.41 -24.75 6.11
CA GLU A 44 15.73 -25.26 6.49
C GLU A 44 16.79 -24.17 6.68
N ARG A 45 16.51 -22.91 6.30
CA ARG A 45 17.39 -21.76 6.57
C ARG A 45 17.15 -21.09 7.93
N ALA A 46 16.04 -21.37 8.60
CA ALA A 46 15.67 -20.74 9.86
C ALA A 46 16.53 -21.22 11.04
N GLU A 47 17.20 -22.37 10.91
CA GLU A 47 18.14 -22.89 11.92
C GLU A 47 19.56 -22.99 11.34
N ASN A 48 20.52 -22.29 11.98
CA ASN A 48 21.96 -22.40 11.73
C ASN A 48 22.48 -22.07 10.30
N THR A 49 22.02 -20.97 9.70
CA THR A 49 22.63 -20.46 8.46
C THR A 49 23.82 -19.54 8.71
N MET A 50 24.83 -19.61 7.84
CA MET A 50 26.06 -18.77 7.90
C MET A 50 25.79 -17.25 7.76
N ARG A 51 24.56 -16.84 7.44
CA ARG A 51 24.14 -15.44 7.28
C ARG A 51 22.71 -15.26 7.81
N PRO A 52 22.53 -14.96 9.10
CA PRO A 52 21.20 -14.71 9.64
C PRO A 52 20.60 -13.45 9.01
N LEU A 53 19.29 -13.49 8.73
CA LEU A 53 18.55 -12.30 8.33
C LEU A 53 18.57 -11.25 9.45
N PRO A 54 18.68 -9.96 9.14
CA PRO A 54 18.68 -8.92 10.16
C PRO A 54 17.34 -8.88 10.91
N ILE A 55 17.37 -8.51 12.18
CA ILE A 55 16.15 -8.36 12.99
C ILE A 55 15.54 -6.96 12.72
N VAL A 56 14.28 -6.94 12.31
CA VAL A 56 13.49 -5.72 12.16
C VAL A 56 12.60 -5.58 13.39
N ARG A 57 12.83 -4.51 14.16
CA ARG A 57 12.03 -4.22 15.35
C ARG A 57 10.75 -3.50 14.96
N LEU A 58 9.62 -4.12 15.25
CA LEU A 58 8.32 -3.48 15.16
C LEU A 58 8.09 -2.58 16.39
N PRO A 59 7.38 -1.45 16.24
CA PRO A 59 7.03 -0.59 17.36
C PRO A 59 6.12 -1.34 18.35
N LEU A 60 6.12 -0.96 19.62
CA LEU A 60 5.15 -1.43 20.61
C LEU A 60 4.39 -0.20 21.11
N VAL A 61 3.08 -0.17 20.87
CA VAL A 61 2.25 0.99 21.13
C VAL A 61 0.98 0.63 21.89
N GLU A 62 0.46 1.59 22.64
CA GLU A 62 -0.85 1.53 23.28
C GLU A 62 -1.91 2.17 22.38
N CYS A 63 -3.02 1.49 22.14
CA CYS A 63 -4.09 1.92 21.24
C CYS A 63 -5.43 1.92 21.96
N ILE A 64 -6.41 2.58 21.35
CA ILE A 64 -7.78 2.67 21.85
C ILE A 64 -8.66 1.65 21.12
N SER A 65 -9.37 0.82 21.89
CA SER A 65 -10.38 -0.11 21.39
C SER A 65 -11.77 0.41 21.75
N LYS A 66 -12.58 0.71 20.73
CA LYS A 66 -14.00 1.06 20.87
C LYS A 66 -14.73 0.94 19.54
N THR A 67 -16.05 0.83 19.61
CA THR A 67 -16.92 0.82 18.44
C THR A 67 -17.93 1.94 18.56
N THR A 68 -18.09 2.71 17.49
CA THR A 68 -19.11 3.76 17.39
C THR A 68 -19.92 3.56 16.12
N GLY A 69 -21.20 3.95 16.14
CA GLY A 69 -22.01 3.87 14.93
C GLY A 69 -23.46 4.26 15.14
N THR A 70 -24.20 4.30 14.04
CA THR A 70 -25.64 4.60 14.02
C THR A 70 -26.44 3.51 14.75
N GLY A 71 -27.22 3.91 15.77
CA GLY A 71 -28.05 2.98 16.54
C GLY A 71 -27.33 2.18 17.64
N LEU A 72 -26.03 2.39 17.84
CA LEU A 72 -25.29 1.85 18.97
C LEU A 72 -25.43 2.80 20.17
N SER A 73 -26.43 2.53 21.03
CA SER A 73 -26.70 3.30 22.26
C SER A 73 -25.60 3.14 23.32
N ASP A 74 -24.93 1.99 23.31
CA ASP A 74 -23.76 1.71 24.13
C ASP A 74 -22.53 1.71 23.22
N ALA A 75 -21.82 2.83 23.16
CA ALA A 75 -20.42 2.78 22.75
C ALA A 75 -19.73 1.79 23.70
N TYR A 76 -19.16 0.70 23.17
CA TYR A 76 -18.35 -0.20 23.99
C TYR A 76 -17.37 0.63 24.80
N LYS A 77 -17.36 0.44 26.13
CA LYS A 77 -16.45 1.18 27.04
C LYS A 77 -15.07 1.18 26.43
N GLU A 78 -14.53 2.38 26.25
CA GLU A 78 -13.18 2.57 25.73
C GLU A 78 -12.20 1.72 26.54
N ARG A 79 -11.40 0.93 25.83
CA ARG A 79 -10.35 0.08 26.43
C ARG A 79 -9.03 0.42 25.81
N LEU A 80 -7.98 0.31 26.62
CA LEU A 80 -6.61 0.36 26.13
C LEU A 80 -6.14 -1.06 25.82
N CYS A 81 -5.40 -1.22 24.73
CA CYS A 81 -4.72 -2.46 24.39
C CYS A 81 -3.37 -2.17 23.72
N SER A 82 -2.49 -3.17 23.71
CA SER A 82 -1.15 -3.06 23.14
C SER A 82 -1.07 -3.79 21.80
N SER A 83 -0.39 -3.19 20.83
CA SER A 83 -0.15 -3.75 19.51
C SER A 83 1.11 -3.16 18.87
N ASN A 84 1.49 -3.64 17.70
CA ASN A 84 2.49 -2.96 16.86
C ASN A 84 1.88 -1.77 16.12
N TYR A 85 0.61 -1.87 15.71
CA TYR A 85 -0.09 -0.82 14.97
C TYR A 85 -1.51 -0.65 15.51
N CYS A 86 -1.95 0.60 15.65
CA CYS A 86 -3.35 0.89 15.93
C CYS A 86 -4.11 0.93 14.61
N HIS A 87 -5.32 0.39 14.62
CA HIS A 87 -6.19 0.28 13.45
C HIS A 87 -7.48 1.08 13.66
N MET A 88 -7.95 1.69 12.58
CA MET A 88 -9.25 2.32 12.52
C MET A 88 -9.91 1.94 11.20
N THR A 89 -11.14 1.46 11.27
CA THR A 89 -11.99 1.24 10.10
C THR A 89 -13.25 2.06 10.24
N LYS A 90 -13.63 2.76 9.18
CA LYS A 90 -14.96 3.34 9.03
C LYS A 90 -15.63 2.74 7.80
N THR A 91 -16.74 2.06 8.01
CA THR A 91 -17.61 1.55 6.96
C THR A 91 -18.83 2.44 6.87
N GLU A 92 -19.12 2.92 5.68
CA GLU A 92 -20.28 3.75 5.37
C GLU A 92 -21.11 3.04 4.31
N ASP A 93 -22.32 2.63 4.70
CA ASP A 93 -23.32 2.05 3.81
C ASP A 93 -24.45 3.07 3.60
N GLU A 94 -24.89 3.25 2.35
CA GLU A 94 -25.90 4.26 2.03
C GLU A 94 -27.35 3.79 2.29
N PHE A 95 -27.63 2.47 2.31
CA PHE A 95 -29.00 1.95 2.35
C PHE A 95 -29.13 0.63 3.15
N PRO A 96 -29.60 0.68 4.42
CA PRO A 96 -29.87 1.89 5.21
C PRO A 96 -28.58 2.68 5.49
N ALA A 97 -28.71 4.00 5.67
CA ALA A 97 -27.58 4.85 6.06
C ALA A 97 -27.02 4.35 7.40
N ASN A 98 -25.89 3.64 7.33
CA ASN A 98 -25.25 3.04 8.48
C ASN A 98 -23.78 3.43 8.46
N ILE A 99 -23.32 4.00 9.56
CA ILE A 99 -21.91 4.31 9.77
C ILE A 99 -21.46 3.45 10.93
N LEU A 100 -20.46 2.61 10.67
CA LEU A 100 -19.77 1.84 11.69
C LEU A 100 -18.31 2.27 11.70
N THR A 101 -17.85 2.77 12.84
CA THR A 101 -16.42 3.05 13.05
C THR A 101 -15.90 2.11 14.13
N LEU A 102 -14.92 1.30 13.75
CA LEU A 102 -14.17 0.43 14.63
C LEU A 102 -12.81 1.08 14.89
N TYR A 103 -12.47 1.21 16.17
CA TYR A 103 -11.15 1.55 16.66
C TYR A 103 -10.64 0.30 17.35
N ASP A 104 -9.51 -0.22 16.89
CA ASP A 104 -8.97 -1.46 17.43
C ASP A 104 -7.44 -1.45 17.49
N CYS A 105 -6.91 -2.43 18.19
CA CYS A 105 -5.49 -2.76 18.26
C CYS A 105 -5.02 -3.59 17.05
N GLY A 106 -5.80 -3.59 15.97
CA GLY A 106 -5.71 -4.54 14.86
C GLY A 106 -6.43 -5.85 15.21
N ASP A 107 -6.77 -6.65 14.20
CA ASP A 107 -7.13 -8.05 14.45
C ASP A 107 -6.00 -8.67 15.30
N MET A 108 -6.33 -9.39 16.37
CA MET A 108 -5.40 -10.25 17.12
C MET A 108 -4.89 -11.44 16.26
N SER A 109 -4.65 -11.22 14.98
CA SER A 109 -4.14 -12.22 14.07
C SER A 109 -2.63 -12.30 14.24
N GLU A 110 -2.12 -13.52 14.25
CA GLU A 110 -0.69 -13.85 14.18
C GLU A 110 0.00 -13.25 12.94
N PHE A 111 -0.73 -12.59 12.04
CA PHE A 111 -0.28 -12.03 10.76
C PHE A 111 -0.25 -10.51 10.70
N ASP A 112 -0.40 -9.78 11.83
CA ASP A 112 -0.26 -8.33 11.83
C ASP A 112 1.21 -7.91 11.67
N PHE A 113 1.60 -7.63 10.43
CA PHE A 113 2.90 -7.13 10.04
C PHE A 113 2.75 -5.96 9.08
N ASP A 114 3.74 -5.06 9.05
CA ASP A 114 3.86 -3.91 8.13
C ASP A 114 3.60 -4.22 6.64
N LEU A 115 3.78 -5.47 6.23
CA LEU A 115 3.55 -5.96 4.86
C LEU A 115 2.10 -6.30 4.52
N ARG A 116 1.31 -6.68 5.54
CA ARG A 116 -0.02 -7.26 5.35
C ARG A 116 -0.99 -6.72 6.38
N LEU A 117 -0.82 -5.45 6.77
CA LEU A 117 -1.76 -4.72 7.62
C LEU A 117 -3.18 -5.01 7.12
N ARG A 118 -3.85 -5.92 7.83
CA ARG A 118 -5.04 -6.60 7.32
C ARG A 118 -6.14 -5.59 7.41
N ASN A 119 -6.77 -5.32 6.28
CA ASN A 119 -7.86 -4.39 6.20
C ASN A 119 -9.16 -5.19 6.03
N THR A 120 -10.30 -4.56 6.30
CA THR A 120 -11.59 -5.28 6.39
C THR A 120 -12.11 -5.80 5.05
N ILE A 121 -11.44 -5.47 3.95
CA ILE A 121 -11.87 -5.76 2.58
C ILE A 121 -10.78 -6.43 1.73
N ASP A 122 -9.81 -7.07 2.39
CA ASP A 122 -8.71 -7.83 1.77
C ASP A 122 -7.95 -7.06 0.65
N PHE A 123 -7.79 -5.75 0.80
CA PHE A 123 -6.90 -4.92 -0.01
C PHE A 123 -5.50 -4.92 0.62
N PRO A 124 -4.52 -5.66 0.07
CA PRO A 124 -3.23 -5.85 0.72
C PRO A 124 -2.29 -4.65 0.56
N ALA A 125 -1.21 -4.67 1.35
CA ALA A 125 -0.11 -3.69 1.35
C ALA A 125 -0.56 -2.23 1.42
N LEU A 126 -1.36 -1.95 2.45
CA LEU A 126 -1.53 -0.60 2.98
C LEU A 126 -0.34 -0.28 3.88
N TYR A 127 0.08 0.97 3.93
CA TYR A 127 1.26 1.36 4.69
C TYR A 127 0.90 1.88 6.08
N ALA A 128 1.78 1.60 7.05
CA ALA A 128 1.70 2.18 8.38
C ALA A 128 1.73 3.72 8.30
N ASN A 129 1.02 4.36 9.22
CA ASN A 129 0.84 5.82 9.28
C ASN A 129 0.16 6.41 8.03
N GLY A 130 -0.59 5.58 7.30
CA GLY A 130 -1.43 5.94 6.17
C GLY A 130 -2.91 5.67 6.43
N CYS A 131 -3.75 6.37 5.67
CA CYS A 131 -5.20 6.20 5.65
C CYS A 131 -5.70 6.04 4.22
N TYR A 132 -6.63 5.13 4.02
CA TYR A 132 -7.02 4.62 2.72
C TYR A 132 -8.53 4.52 2.62
N ARG A 133 -9.14 5.33 1.76
CA ARG A 133 -10.57 5.24 1.45
C ARG A 133 -10.74 4.42 0.19
N ILE A 134 -11.41 3.28 0.33
CA ILE A 134 -11.56 2.26 -0.71
C ILE A 134 -13.04 2.09 -1.03
N GLN A 135 -13.35 2.08 -2.31
CA GLN A 135 -14.70 1.87 -2.79
C GLN A 135 -14.67 0.95 -4.02
N TYR A 136 -15.35 -0.20 -3.90
CA TYR A 136 -15.49 -1.19 -4.96
C TYR A 136 -16.95 -1.65 -5.15
N GLN A 137 -17.85 -1.14 -4.31
CA GLN A 137 -19.29 -1.29 -4.44
C GLN A 137 -19.95 0.10 -4.48
N PRO A 138 -21.08 0.27 -5.20
CA PRO A 138 -21.70 1.59 -5.37
C PRO A 138 -22.11 2.28 -4.07
N LYS A 139 -22.60 1.51 -3.08
CA LYS A 139 -23.27 2.02 -1.88
C LYS A 139 -22.48 1.78 -0.59
N GLN A 140 -21.25 1.32 -0.70
CA GLN A 140 -20.41 0.97 0.43
C GLN A 140 -19.02 1.54 0.22
N THR A 141 -18.53 2.26 1.23
CA THR A 141 -17.15 2.75 1.26
C THR A 141 -16.51 2.36 2.58
N VAL A 142 -15.23 2.02 2.50
CA VAL A 142 -14.44 1.61 3.66
C VAL A 142 -13.22 2.51 3.75
N THR A 143 -13.02 3.13 4.91
CA THR A 143 -11.79 3.87 5.22
C THR A 143 -10.99 3.08 6.25
N ASP A 144 -9.81 2.62 5.88
CA ASP A 144 -8.88 1.93 6.76
C ASP A 144 -7.65 2.78 7.02
N CYS A 145 -7.28 2.91 8.30
CA CYS A 145 -6.14 3.69 8.74
C CYS A 145 -5.28 2.89 9.70
N PHE A 146 -3.96 3.04 9.58
CA PHE A 146 -2.97 2.41 10.43
C PHE A 146 -2.03 3.45 10.99
N CYS A 147 -1.64 3.34 12.26
CA CYS A 147 -0.67 4.24 12.85
C CYS A 147 0.15 3.57 13.95
N SER A 148 1.34 4.10 14.22
CA SER A 148 2.34 3.45 15.08
C SER A 148 2.82 4.36 16.22
N LYS A 149 1.90 5.11 16.84
CA LYS A 149 2.17 5.94 18.03
C LYS A 149 1.11 5.68 19.08
N ASN A 150 1.44 5.89 20.36
CA ASN A 150 0.47 5.72 21.43
C ASN A 150 -0.77 6.59 21.21
N HIS A 151 -1.95 5.98 21.36
CA HIS A 151 -3.27 6.59 21.21
C HIS A 151 -3.50 7.29 19.86
N CYS A 152 -2.76 6.92 18.82
CA CYS A 152 -2.87 7.57 17.51
C CYS A 152 -4.20 7.32 16.81
N ASN A 153 -4.94 6.29 17.23
CA ASN A 153 -6.27 5.98 16.74
C ASN A 153 -7.39 6.65 17.56
N ALA A 154 -7.11 7.69 18.36
CA ALA A 154 -8.15 8.40 19.09
C ALA A 154 -9.21 9.05 18.17
N ASN A 155 -8.82 9.42 16.95
CA ASN A 155 -9.67 10.05 15.96
C ASN A 155 -9.34 9.53 14.56
N LEU A 156 -10.37 9.28 13.75
CA LEU A 156 -10.21 8.89 12.36
C LEU A 156 -9.79 10.10 11.49
N PRO A 157 -8.65 10.04 10.79
CA PRO A 157 -8.27 11.09 9.85
C PRO A 157 -9.22 11.16 8.64
N ILE A 158 -9.42 12.37 8.13
CA ILE A 158 -10.19 12.58 6.90
C ILE A 158 -9.33 12.20 5.70
N VAL A 159 -9.90 11.41 4.79
CA VAL A 159 -9.33 11.07 3.48
C VAL A 159 -10.19 11.73 2.41
N GLN A 160 -9.60 12.67 1.68
CA GLN A 160 -10.29 13.35 0.58
C GLN A 160 -10.42 12.43 -0.62
N THR A 161 -11.57 12.46 -1.29
CA THR A 161 -11.78 11.71 -2.54
C THR A 161 -10.94 12.33 -3.64
N GLY A 162 -10.08 11.52 -4.27
CA GLY A 162 -9.29 11.96 -5.42
C GLY A 162 -10.14 12.14 -6.70
N PRO A 163 -9.59 12.78 -7.74
CA PRO A 163 -10.35 13.16 -8.94
C PRO A 163 -10.52 12.05 -9.98
N ILE A 164 -9.83 10.91 -9.83
CA ILE A 164 -9.76 9.85 -10.83
C ILE A 164 -10.97 8.93 -10.74
N ARG A 165 -11.82 9.00 -11.76
CA ARG A 165 -12.95 8.09 -11.96
C ARG A 165 -12.54 6.67 -12.37
N CYS A 166 -13.13 5.66 -11.74
CA CYS A 166 -12.80 4.24 -11.90
C CYS A 166 -14.05 3.36 -12.09
N TYR A 167 -13.88 2.21 -12.75
CA TYR A 167 -14.90 1.16 -12.79
C TYR A 167 -14.94 0.40 -11.47
N MET A 168 -16.13 -0.11 -11.12
CA MET A 168 -16.34 -1.00 -9.97
C MET A 168 -16.76 -2.40 -10.43
N SER A 169 -16.30 -3.41 -9.71
CA SER A 169 -16.60 -4.82 -9.96
C SER A 169 -16.18 -5.66 -8.75
N TYR A 170 -16.91 -6.71 -8.41
CA TYR A 170 -16.58 -7.58 -7.27
C TYR A 170 -16.86 -9.04 -7.60
N GLY A 171 -15.84 -9.89 -7.45
CA GLY A 171 -16.00 -11.35 -7.47
C GLY A 171 -16.20 -11.99 -8.84
N TYR A 172 -15.93 -11.28 -9.95
CA TYR A 172 -16.13 -11.81 -11.31
C TYR A 172 -14.91 -12.59 -11.81
N LYS A 173 -15.13 -13.71 -12.51
CA LYS A 173 -14.02 -14.49 -13.11
C LYS A 173 -13.41 -13.83 -14.36
N ASN A 174 -14.22 -13.05 -15.09
CA ASN A 174 -13.77 -12.34 -16.29
C ASN A 174 -13.40 -10.90 -15.91
N GLU A 175 -12.17 -10.51 -16.22
CA GLU A 175 -11.61 -9.21 -15.89
C GLU A 175 -12.31 -8.05 -16.59
N SER A 176 -12.99 -8.26 -17.71
CA SER A 176 -13.65 -7.19 -18.48
C SER A 176 -15.07 -6.88 -17.98
N VAL A 177 -15.59 -7.65 -17.01
CA VAL A 177 -16.91 -7.43 -16.43
C VAL A 177 -16.84 -6.31 -15.40
N VAL A 178 -17.61 -5.25 -15.65
CA VAL A 178 -17.66 -4.04 -14.83
C VAL A 178 -19.08 -3.49 -14.76
N ASP A 179 -19.40 -2.79 -13.69
CA ASP A 179 -20.57 -1.92 -13.66
C ASP A 179 -20.31 -0.69 -14.54
N LYS A 180 -21.13 -0.51 -15.59
CA LYS A 180 -21.05 0.63 -16.51
C LYS A 180 -21.93 1.82 -16.09
N LYS A 181 -22.77 1.63 -15.08
CA LYS A 181 -23.72 2.65 -14.57
C LYS A 181 -23.18 3.32 -13.32
N HIS A 182 -22.49 2.56 -12.48
CA HIS A 182 -21.89 3.09 -11.25
C HIS A 182 -20.38 3.16 -11.37
N PHE A 183 -19.84 4.31 -10.97
CA PHE A 183 -18.42 4.60 -10.91
C PHE A 183 -18.08 5.05 -9.50
N CYS A 184 -16.79 5.01 -9.17
CA CYS A 184 -16.30 5.68 -7.98
C CYS A 184 -15.10 6.54 -8.36
N ASP A 185 -14.80 7.53 -7.51
CA ASP A 185 -13.70 8.47 -7.72
C ASP A 185 -12.64 8.27 -6.62
N GLY A 186 -11.37 8.45 -6.95
CA GLY A 186 -10.26 8.37 -6.01
C GLY A 186 -8.94 8.89 -6.58
N ASP A 187 -7.82 8.69 -5.88
CA ASP A 187 -6.49 9.06 -6.40
C ASP A 187 -5.97 8.01 -7.40
N TYR A 188 -6.40 6.76 -7.22
CA TYR A 188 -6.01 5.62 -8.03
C TYR A 188 -7.23 4.76 -8.38
N CYS A 189 -7.20 4.13 -9.55
CA CYS A 189 -8.00 2.95 -9.83
C CYS A 189 -7.20 1.69 -9.55
N PHE A 190 -7.88 0.64 -9.08
CA PHE A 190 -7.26 -0.66 -8.88
C PHE A 190 -8.01 -1.78 -9.61
N VAL A 191 -7.25 -2.82 -9.95
CA VAL A 191 -7.71 -4.17 -10.27
C VAL A 191 -7.00 -5.11 -9.31
N GLN A 192 -7.73 -5.98 -8.65
CA GLN A 192 -7.20 -7.02 -7.78
C GLN A 192 -7.69 -8.37 -8.29
N LYS A 193 -6.82 -9.39 -8.26
CA LYS A 193 -7.17 -10.77 -8.57
C LYS A 193 -6.75 -11.68 -7.41
N GLN A 194 -7.71 -12.45 -6.92
CA GLN A 194 -7.52 -13.41 -5.85
C GLN A 194 -8.44 -14.60 -6.12
N ASP A 195 -7.92 -15.83 -5.98
CA ASP A 195 -8.66 -17.08 -6.24
C ASP A 195 -9.38 -17.11 -7.61
N GLY A 196 -8.73 -16.52 -8.62
CA GLY A 196 -9.26 -16.42 -9.99
C GLY A 196 -10.44 -15.45 -10.16
N LYS A 197 -10.76 -14.65 -9.15
CA LYS A 197 -11.81 -13.61 -9.19
C LYS A 197 -11.19 -12.23 -9.17
N TYR A 198 -11.82 -11.30 -9.90
CA TYR A 198 -11.41 -9.91 -10.02
C TYR A 198 -12.30 -9.00 -9.16
N THR A 199 -11.65 -8.08 -8.46
CA THR A 199 -12.27 -6.96 -7.76
C THR A 199 -11.66 -5.66 -8.28
N LYS A 200 -12.48 -4.63 -8.45
CA LYS A 200 -12.10 -3.34 -9.02
C LYS A 200 -12.77 -2.22 -8.28
N GLY A 201 -12.06 -1.12 -8.17
CA GLY A 201 -12.59 0.08 -7.55
C GLY A 201 -11.59 1.23 -7.61
N CYS A 202 -11.78 2.17 -6.71
CA CYS A 202 -10.94 3.33 -6.52
C CYS A 202 -10.38 3.35 -5.09
N LEU A 203 -9.23 3.97 -4.98
CA LEU A 203 -8.48 4.18 -3.75
C LEU A 203 -8.15 5.66 -3.65
N SER A 204 -8.54 6.29 -2.54
CA SER A 204 -8.04 7.61 -2.14
C SER A 204 -7.11 7.46 -0.95
N VAL A 205 -6.06 8.27 -0.89
CA VAL A 205 -4.95 8.08 0.04
C VAL A 205 -4.67 9.34 0.85
N ASN A 206 -4.36 9.15 2.14
CA ASN A 206 -3.75 10.17 2.99
C ASN A 206 -2.52 9.54 3.66
N GLU A 207 -1.36 9.77 3.06
CA GLU A 207 -0.09 9.14 3.44
C GLU A 207 0.94 10.17 3.92
N ARG A 208 0.51 11.36 4.34
CA ARG A 208 1.42 12.47 4.73
C ARG A 208 2.43 12.08 5.81
N ASN A 209 2.06 11.14 6.67
CA ASN A 209 2.87 10.66 7.78
C ASN A 209 3.49 9.28 7.52
N SER A 210 3.27 8.69 6.35
CA SER A 210 3.84 7.39 5.99
C SER A 210 5.23 7.57 5.37
N TRP A 211 6.12 6.60 5.60
CA TRP A 211 7.43 6.53 4.95
C TRP A 211 7.38 5.89 3.57
N SER A 212 6.23 5.33 3.20
CA SER A 212 5.99 4.72 1.89
C SER A 212 4.69 5.22 1.33
N HIS A 213 4.61 5.21 0.00
CA HIS A 213 3.47 5.75 -0.71
C HIS A 213 2.98 4.75 -1.73
N ILE A 214 1.65 4.73 -1.92
CA ILE A 214 1.06 3.96 -3.01
C ILE A 214 1.56 4.57 -4.31
N LYS A 215 1.93 3.70 -5.26
CA LYS A 215 2.41 4.07 -6.58
C LYS A 215 1.65 3.25 -7.62
N SER A 216 1.45 3.85 -8.79
CA SER A 216 0.97 3.10 -9.95
C SER A 216 1.94 1.98 -10.30
N GLY A 217 1.42 0.79 -10.61
CA GLY A 217 2.25 -0.38 -10.82
C GLY A 217 1.49 -1.69 -10.67
N TYR A 218 2.21 -2.78 -10.92
CA TYR A 218 1.80 -4.12 -10.55
C TYR A 218 2.50 -4.52 -9.25
N ARG A 219 1.76 -5.17 -8.36
CA ARG A 219 2.27 -5.77 -7.13
C ARG A 219 1.60 -7.11 -6.88
N GLN A 220 2.35 -8.05 -6.35
CA GLN A 220 1.85 -9.35 -5.91
C GLN A 220 2.16 -9.50 -4.45
N ILE A 221 1.15 -9.62 -3.60
CA ILE A 221 1.33 -9.73 -2.15
C ILE A 221 0.58 -10.96 -1.68
N LEU A 222 1.31 -12.02 -1.31
CA LEU A 222 0.75 -13.23 -0.71
C LEU A 222 -0.44 -13.78 -1.54
N ASP A 223 -0.16 -14.09 -2.80
CA ASP A 223 -1.08 -14.65 -3.80
C ASP A 223 -2.22 -13.73 -4.26
N VAL A 224 -2.17 -12.46 -3.86
CA VAL A 224 -3.05 -11.41 -4.40
C VAL A 224 -2.31 -10.60 -5.44
N ASP A 225 -2.73 -10.72 -6.71
CA ASP A 225 -2.27 -9.85 -7.79
C ASP A 225 -3.03 -8.52 -7.71
N GLN A 226 -2.31 -7.41 -7.83
CA GLN A 226 -2.92 -6.10 -7.84
C GLN A 226 -2.25 -5.15 -8.83
N TRP A 227 -3.07 -4.45 -9.60
CA TRP A 227 -2.68 -3.40 -10.53
C TRP A 227 -3.28 -2.08 -10.09
N ILE A 228 -2.46 -1.03 -10.02
CA ILE A 228 -2.83 0.31 -9.60
C ILE A 228 -2.48 1.29 -10.72
N CYS A 229 -3.39 2.18 -11.08
CA CYS A 229 -3.19 3.19 -12.13
C CYS A 229 -3.86 4.54 -11.80
N GLN A 230 -3.34 5.63 -12.36
CA GLN A 230 -3.74 7.02 -12.07
C GLN A 230 -4.40 7.73 -13.27
N GLN A 231 -5.18 7.01 -14.08
CA GLN A 231 -5.90 7.59 -15.21
C GLN A 231 -7.38 7.23 -15.15
N HIS A 232 -8.22 8.11 -15.68
CA HIS A 232 -9.66 7.84 -15.73
C HIS A 232 -9.95 6.51 -16.43
N LEU A 233 -10.72 5.67 -15.73
CA LEU A 233 -11.28 4.42 -16.23
C LEU A 233 -10.20 3.44 -16.70
N CYS A 234 -8.96 3.56 -16.19
CA CYS A 234 -7.83 2.71 -16.59
C CYS A 234 -8.01 1.24 -16.18
N ASN A 235 -8.84 0.97 -15.18
CA ASN A 235 -9.10 -0.36 -14.63
C ASN A 235 -10.18 -1.16 -15.40
N PHE A 236 -10.44 -0.86 -16.68
CA PHE A 236 -11.44 -1.57 -17.49
C PHE A 236 -11.08 -3.03 -17.76
N ASP A 237 -9.83 -3.30 -18.14
CA ASP A 237 -9.28 -4.64 -18.39
C ASP A 237 -7.77 -4.62 -18.07
N LEU A 238 -7.14 -5.80 -18.08
CA LEU A 238 -5.71 -5.92 -17.79
C LEU A 238 -4.82 -5.22 -18.84
N THR A 239 -5.22 -5.21 -20.10
CA THR A 239 -4.46 -4.56 -21.17
C THR A 239 -4.38 -3.05 -20.97
N ARG A 240 -5.50 -2.43 -20.58
CA ARG A 240 -5.63 -0.99 -20.38
C ARG A 240 -4.89 -0.53 -19.13
N VAL A 241 -4.98 -1.28 -18.03
CA VAL A 241 -4.24 -0.92 -16.80
C VAL A 241 -2.74 -1.04 -17.01
N ILE A 242 -2.25 -2.10 -17.66
CA ILE A 242 -0.83 -2.27 -17.97
C ILE A 242 -0.33 -1.12 -18.85
N ARG A 243 -1.07 -0.76 -19.90
CA ARG A 243 -0.73 0.37 -20.77
C ARG A 243 -0.66 1.69 -20.01
N SER A 244 -1.62 1.92 -19.11
CA SER A 244 -1.68 3.13 -18.27
C SER A 244 -0.47 3.24 -17.35
N ILE A 245 -0.07 2.14 -16.72
CA ILE A 245 1.13 2.04 -15.88
C ILE A 245 2.39 2.33 -16.69
N SER A 246 2.55 1.71 -17.87
CA SER A 246 3.74 1.88 -18.70
C SER A 246 3.88 3.31 -19.24
N ALA A 247 2.78 3.96 -19.62
CA ALA A 247 2.80 5.34 -20.13
C ALA A 247 3.30 6.33 -19.08
N LEU A 248 2.97 6.12 -17.80
CA LEU A 248 3.44 6.96 -16.69
C LEU A 248 4.95 6.84 -16.46
N HIS A 249 5.51 5.63 -16.58
CA HIS A 249 6.96 5.43 -16.46
C HIS A 249 7.72 6.18 -17.57
N GLN A 250 7.23 6.11 -18.81
CA GLN A 250 7.84 6.82 -19.94
C GLN A 250 7.80 8.34 -19.81
N SER A 251 6.75 8.91 -19.19
CA SER A 251 6.67 10.36 -18.96
C SER A 251 7.65 10.83 -17.89
N ILE A 252 7.83 10.06 -16.82
CA ILE A 252 8.80 10.37 -15.75
C ILE A 252 10.24 10.30 -16.30
N ASP A 253 10.56 9.25 -17.07
CA ASP A 253 11.89 9.10 -17.67
C ASP A 253 12.21 10.23 -18.67
N ARG A 254 11.20 10.75 -19.39
CA ARG A 254 11.37 11.91 -20.28
C ARG A 254 11.59 13.21 -19.52
N LEU A 255 10.88 13.44 -18.42
CA LEU A 255 11.09 14.60 -17.54
C LEU A 255 12.48 14.58 -16.86
N GLY A 256 12.95 13.39 -16.46
CA GLY A 256 14.30 13.20 -15.94
C GLY A 256 15.40 13.50 -16.97
N ARG A 257 15.21 13.05 -18.23
CA ARG A 257 16.17 13.32 -19.32
C ARG A 257 16.23 14.79 -19.75
N THR A 258 15.15 15.56 -19.61
CA THR A 258 15.19 17.00 -19.89
C THR A 258 15.96 17.79 -18.83
N SER A 259 16.11 17.27 -17.60
CA SER A 259 16.86 17.91 -16.51
C SER A 259 18.38 17.73 -16.62
N GLU A 260 18.88 16.66 -17.25
CA GLU A 260 20.33 16.42 -17.38
C GLU A 260 20.92 16.92 -18.71
N SER A 261 20.09 17.26 -19.72
CA SER A 261 20.60 17.72 -21.02
C SER A 261 20.95 19.21 -21.10
N GLN A 262 20.79 19.98 -20.02
CA GLN A 262 21.10 21.43 -19.98
C GLN A 262 22.33 21.79 -19.13
N GLN A 263 23.23 20.84 -18.84
CA GLN A 263 24.49 21.13 -18.12
C GLN A 263 25.79 20.69 -18.84
N SER A 264 25.72 20.21 -20.08
CA SER A 264 26.91 19.75 -20.82
C SER A 264 27.42 20.72 -21.92
N SER A 265 26.83 21.91 -22.07
CA SER A 265 27.21 22.84 -23.17
C SER A 265 27.97 24.09 -22.75
N ILE A 266 28.44 24.21 -21.50
CA ILE A 266 29.18 25.42 -21.03
C ILE A 266 30.69 25.15 -20.78
N ILE A 267 31.18 23.91 -20.83
CA ILE A 267 32.59 23.59 -20.50
C ILE A 267 33.51 23.48 -21.75
N LEU A 268 32.99 23.64 -22.97
CA LEU A 268 33.80 23.58 -24.21
C LEU A 268 34.23 24.93 -24.81
N ILE A 269 33.96 26.05 -24.13
CA ILE A 269 34.38 27.39 -24.61
C ILE A 269 35.56 27.96 -23.79
N TYR A 270 35.85 27.45 -22.58
CA TYR A 270 36.95 27.94 -21.76
C TYR A 270 38.33 27.31 -22.06
N SER A 271 38.38 26.21 -22.80
CA SER A 271 39.63 25.54 -23.19
C SER A 271 40.24 26.04 -24.50
N PHE A 272 39.57 26.92 -25.24
CA PHE A 272 40.11 27.55 -26.46
C PHE A 272 40.74 28.94 -26.23
N PHE A 273 40.50 29.58 -25.07
CA PHE A 273 41.07 30.90 -24.77
C PHE A 273 42.38 30.86 -23.96
N VAL A 274 42.76 29.71 -23.40
CA VAL A 274 44.01 29.59 -22.61
C VAL A 274 45.22 29.22 -23.48
N THR A 275 45.02 28.68 -24.69
CA THR A 275 46.12 28.35 -25.62
C THR A 275 46.60 29.53 -26.47
N ILE A 276 45.84 30.62 -26.57
CA ILE A 276 46.25 31.81 -27.35
C ILE A 276 47.15 32.76 -26.56
N ILE A 277 47.20 32.68 -25.22
CA ILE A 277 48.01 33.59 -24.39
C ILE A 277 49.45 33.08 -24.17
N PHE A 278 49.74 31.79 -24.40
CA PHE A 278 51.09 31.23 -24.20
C PHE A 278 51.97 31.16 -25.47
N SER A 279 51.55 31.79 -26.57
CA SER A 279 52.34 31.85 -27.82
C SER A 279 53.06 33.19 -28.05
N SER A 280 53.01 34.11 -27.07
CA SER A 280 53.61 35.45 -27.19
C SER A 280 54.30 35.89 -25.90
N ILE A 281 55.32 35.14 -25.47
CA ILE A 281 56.48 35.64 -24.69
C ILE A 281 57.72 34.90 -25.19
#